data_AF-A0A5D2J7I6-F1
#
_entry.id   AF-A0A5D2J7I6-F1
#
_cell.length_a   1.000
_cell.length_b   1.000
_cell.length_c   1.000
_cell.angle_alpha   90.00
_cell.angle_beta   90.00
_cell.angle_gamma   90.00
#
_symmetry.space_group_name_H-M   'P 1'
#
loop_
_entity.id
_entity.type
_entity.pdbx_description
1 polymer ?
#
loop_
_entity_poly.entity_id
_entity_poly.type
_entity_poly.pdbx_seq_one_letter_code
_entity_poly.pdbx_strand_id
1 'polypeptide(L)'
;MSSASSVLVASSSFLYWIRKPSPFKFSKFPSTPPVTPSSPKCYRVVCRGGSPQPASFPDLSFALHDALESTGIDTSHAREARKSFVSQIKKLSDIERETSICINRCVDLGRTSLFIAAEDDSLISHSSVPLPVDAFLERLDDLSMGYCSHYNSACRSSRENFLESLEKHLYVKKGFRRSTANNQAEPQALDLHSVLTHRSGSAVMLSLIHSEILKMLRLWGLLDFDVEIFFPHDPHGLPRAYDKQKSKESDQPHIMTVQMLLEEILRNLKDAFWPFQRGAADSLFLRAANAANCIDKFNGFEDSGYQLASTKAAQRRLDWGVWTSVHFGDMRRALSACERLILLRTDPKEMRDYSILLYHCGLYEQALKFLKLYQDMKSSSAQNPSTDPVSNLEEDAVKKLIVRLNLIAMEEGWTRPWYVRNYLGNNSEPW
;
A
#
# COMPACT_ATOMS: atom_id res chain seq x y z
N MET A 1 54.15 -37.47 5.38
CA MET A 1 54.01 -38.68 4.54
C MET A 1 52.55 -39.12 4.65
N SER A 2 51.59 -38.36 4.12
CA SER A 2 51.27 -38.08 2.72
C SER A 2 50.43 -39.18 2.09
N SER A 3 49.11 -39.05 2.22
CA SER A 3 48.13 -39.57 1.28
C SER A 3 47.36 -38.37 0.75
N ALA A 4 47.83 -37.88 -0.39
CA ALA A 4 47.22 -36.83 -1.18
C ALA A 4 46.06 -37.43 -1.99
N SER A 5 44.85 -36.89 -1.84
CA SER A 5 43.75 -37.10 -2.76
C SER A 5 43.54 -35.82 -3.54
N SER A 6 43.99 -35.83 -4.79
CA SER A 6 43.81 -34.78 -5.79
C SER A 6 42.35 -34.73 -6.25
N VAL A 7 41.67 -33.62 -5.98
CA VAL A 7 40.40 -33.28 -6.62
C VAL A 7 40.71 -32.54 -7.91
N LEU A 8 40.42 -33.18 -9.04
CA LEU A 8 40.48 -32.57 -10.36
C LEU A 8 39.36 -31.52 -10.49
N VAL A 9 39.77 -30.25 -10.57
CA VAL A 9 38.91 -29.13 -10.97
C VAL A 9 38.74 -29.19 -12.48
N ALA A 10 37.55 -29.55 -12.94
CA ALA A 10 37.15 -29.36 -14.32
C ALA A 10 36.51 -27.96 -14.45
N SER A 11 37.30 -26.99 -14.91
CA SER A 11 36.82 -25.69 -15.36
C SER A 11 36.14 -25.84 -16.73
N SER A 12 34.82 -25.70 -16.78
CA SER A 12 34.09 -25.53 -18.04
C SER A 12 33.87 -24.03 -18.31
N SER A 13 34.81 -23.44 -19.03
CA SER A 13 34.67 -22.11 -19.61
C SER A 13 33.69 -22.17 -20.79
N PHE A 14 32.41 -21.89 -20.55
CA PHE A 14 31.48 -21.59 -21.64
C PHE A 14 31.69 -20.14 -22.09
N LEU A 15 32.49 -20.00 -23.16
CA LEU A 15 32.59 -18.78 -23.96
C LEU A 15 31.23 -18.52 -24.62
N TYR A 16 30.40 -17.69 -24.00
CA TYR A 16 29.25 -17.10 -24.68
C TYR A 16 29.76 -16.07 -25.68
N TRP A 17 29.69 -16.44 -26.96
CA TRP A 17 29.84 -15.56 -28.09
C TRP A 17 28.68 -14.55 -28.07
N ILE A 18 28.91 -13.36 -27.50
CA ILE A 18 27.95 -12.25 -27.51
C ILE A 18 27.84 -11.75 -28.95
N ARG A 19 26.82 -12.23 -29.67
CA ARG A 19 26.42 -11.63 -30.94
C ARG A 19 25.68 -10.33 -30.61
N LYS A 20 26.36 -9.19 -30.78
CA LYS A 20 25.77 -7.85 -30.67
C LYS A 20 24.50 -7.77 -31.55
N PRO A 21 23.34 -7.30 -31.02
CA PRO A 21 22.21 -7.00 -31.88
C PRO A 21 22.54 -5.77 -32.73
N SER A 22 22.38 -5.90 -34.04
CA SER A 22 22.46 -4.81 -35.00
C SER A 22 21.32 -3.80 -34.76
N PRO A 23 21.54 -2.49 -34.94
CA PRO A 23 20.47 -1.50 -34.83
C PRO A 23 19.47 -1.70 -35.97
N PHE A 24 18.21 -1.96 -35.64
CA PHE A 24 17.13 -2.00 -36.62
C PHE A 24 16.92 -0.58 -37.17
N LYS A 25 17.28 -0.38 -38.44
CA LYS A 25 16.98 0.82 -39.21
C LYS A 25 15.51 0.77 -39.64
N PHE A 26 14.68 1.68 -39.12
CA PHE A 26 13.34 1.92 -39.66
C PHE A 26 13.45 2.46 -41.09
N SER A 27 12.84 1.77 -42.05
CA SER A 27 12.65 2.27 -43.42
C SER A 27 11.54 3.31 -43.43
N LYS A 28 11.83 4.49 -43.97
CA LYS A 28 10.87 5.55 -44.27
C LYS A 28 9.79 5.03 -45.22
N PHE A 29 8.52 5.10 -44.82
CA PHE A 29 7.39 4.96 -45.74
C PHE A 29 7.02 6.33 -46.33
N PRO A 30 6.56 6.38 -47.59
CA PRO A 30 6.33 7.62 -48.33
C PRO A 30 5.07 8.37 -47.87
N SER A 31 5.16 9.69 -47.87
CA SER A 31 4.08 10.63 -47.54
C SER A 31 3.04 10.74 -48.65
N THR A 32 1.76 10.52 -48.30
CA THR A 32 0.58 10.84 -49.11
C THR A 32 -0.16 12.07 -48.55
N PRO A 33 -0.92 12.82 -49.39
CA PRO A 33 -1.25 14.24 -49.17
C PRO A 33 -2.48 14.46 -48.25
N PRO A 34 -2.72 15.70 -47.76
CA PRO A 34 -3.71 15.95 -46.72
C PRO A 34 -5.13 16.04 -47.30
N VAL A 35 -6.04 15.26 -46.72
CA VAL A 35 -7.49 15.41 -46.89
C VAL A 35 -8.05 16.05 -45.62
N THR A 36 -8.66 17.23 -45.77
CA THR A 36 -9.36 17.98 -44.73
C THR A 36 -10.53 17.19 -44.15
N PRO A 37 -10.69 17.08 -42.81
CA PRO A 37 -11.91 16.55 -42.22
C PRO A 37 -12.87 17.68 -41.82
N SER A 38 -14.05 17.69 -42.45
CA SER A 38 -15.25 18.39 -41.98
C SER A 38 -15.78 17.72 -40.70
N SER A 39 -15.80 18.46 -39.60
CA SER A 39 -16.29 18.05 -38.28
C SER A 39 -17.82 18.00 -38.20
N PRO A 40 -18.45 16.93 -37.65
CA PRO A 40 -19.80 17.00 -37.12
C PRO A 40 -19.80 17.44 -35.64
N LYS A 41 -20.86 18.17 -35.27
CA LYS A 41 -21.05 18.84 -33.96
C LYS A 41 -21.19 17.81 -32.82
N CYS A 42 -20.28 17.86 -31.85
CA CYS A 42 -20.39 17.12 -30.61
C CYS A 42 -21.38 17.83 -29.68
N TYR A 43 -22.56 17.25 -29.45
CA TYR A 43 -23.50 17.74 -28.44
C TYR A 43 -22.91 17.49 -27.05
N ARG A 44 -22.40 18.55 -26.43
CA ARG A 44 -21.93 18.54 -25.04
C ARG A 44 -23.13 18.64 -24.13
N VAL A 45 -23.63 17.50 -23.65
CA VAL A 45 -24.61 17.47 -22.55
C VAL A 45 -23.87 17.83 -21.27
N VAL A 46 -24.04 19.09 -20.81
CA VAL A 46 -23.52 19.54 -19.52
C VAL A 46 -24.58 19.24 -18.47
N CYS A 47 -24.45 18.12 -17.78
CA CYS A 47 -25.19 17.89 -16.54
C CYS A 47 -24.59 18.78 -15.44
N ARG A 48 -25.24 19.91 -15.13
CA ARG A 48 -24.99 20.68 -13.90
C ARG A 48 -25.61 19.93 -12.72
N GLY A 49 -24.89 18.94 -12.18
CA GLY A 49 -25.11 18.44 -10.82
C GLY A 49 -24.10 19.11 -9.91
N GLY A 50 -24.54 20.07 -9.09
CA GLY A 50 -23.70 20.63 -8.03
C GLY A 50 -23.49 19.60 -6.94
N SER A 51 -22.44 18.80 -7.04
CA SER A 51 -21.91 18.01 -5.92
C SER A 51 -21.18 18.97 -4.97
N PRO A 52 -21.36 18.86 -3.64
CA PRO A 52 -20.53 19.59 -2.69
C PRO A 52 -19.07 19.27 -2.97
N GLN A 53 -18.24 20.29 -3.19
CA GLN A 53 -16.80 20.07 -3.15
C GLN A 53 -16.46 19.47 -1.78
N PRO A 54 -15.67 18.39 -1.70
CA PRO A 54 -15.22 17.91 -0.41
C PRO A 54 -14.47 19.05 0.28
N ALA A 55 -14.92 19.40 1.48
CA ALA A 55 -14.36 20.48 2.30
C ALA A 55 -12.83 20.41 2.25
N SER A 56 -12.16 21.54 2.02
CA SER A 56 -10.71 21.64 2.06
C SER A 56 -10.23 21.09 3.41
N PHE A 57 -9.50 19.98 3.40
CA PHE A 57 -8.92 19.42 4.61
C PHE A 57 -8.00 20.46 5.25
N PRO A 58 -7.97 20.57 6.59
CA PRO A 58 -6.92 21.33 7.26
C PRO A 58 -5.55 20.81 6.82
N ASP A 59 -4.55 21.68 6.80
CA ASP A 59 -3.18 21.32 6.48
C ASP A 59 -2.69 20.26 7.50
N LEU A 60 -2.71 18.99 7.08
CA LEU A 60 -2.36 17.85 7.94
C LEU A 60 -0.83 17.78 8.04
N SER A 61 -0.30 18.35 9.12
CA SER A 61 1.10 18.15 9.51
C SER A 61 1.27 16.74 10.08
N PHE A 62 1.81 15.84 9.27
CA PHE A 62 2.20 14.49 9.66
C PHE A 62 3.57 14.50 10.35
N ALA A 63 3.74 13.63 11.36
CA ALA A 63 4.89 13.70 12.25
C ALA A 63 6.05 12.76 11.87
N LEU A 64 5.81 11.73 11.07
CA LEU A 64 6.78 10.65 10.83
C LEU A 64 8.13 11.17 10.31
N HIS A 65 8.12 11.91 9.19
CA HIS A 65 9.36 12.36 8.57
C HIS A 65 10.10 13.38 9.44
N ASP A 66 9.39 14.32 10.06
CA ASP A 66 9.98 15.34 10.93
C ASP A 66 10.61 14.69 12.18
N ALA A 67 9.96 13.67 12.75
CA ALA A 67 10.50 12.90 13.87
C ALA A 67 11.77 12.14 13.47
N LEU A 68 11.80 11.47 12.32
CA LEU A 68 12.99 10.76 11.85
C LEU A 68 14.15 11.71 11.54
N GLU A 69 13.89 12.82 10.85
CA GLU A 69 14.90 13.85 10.54
C GLU A 69 15.50 14.45 11.81
N SER A 70 14.68 14.68 12.84
CA SER A 70 15.16 15.15 14.14
C SER A 70 16.13 14.19 14.84
N THR A 71 16.02 12.90 14.56
CA THR A 71 16.93 11.86 15.06
C THR A 71 18.18 11.66 14.19
N GLY A 72 18.35 12.48 13.15
CA GLY A 72 19.48 12.43 12.22
C GLY A 72 19.32 11.40 11.09
N ILE A 73 18.12 10.87 10.87
CA ILE A 73 17.82 9.99 9.74
C ILE A 73 17.44 10.86 8.54
N ASP A 74 18.16 10.71 7.42
CA ASP A 74 17.79 11.40 6.19
C ASP A 74 16.43 10.89 5.68
N THR A 75 15.49 11.83 5.50
CA THR A 75 14.14 11.55 5.00
C THR A 75 13.89 12.14 3.62
N SER A 76 14.92 12.65 2.94
CA SER A 76 14.80 13.32 1.64
C SER A 76 14.07 12.45 0.61
N HIS A 77 14.50 11.19 0.43
CA HIS A 77 13.89 10.25 -0.50
C HIS A 77 12.48 9.84 -0.09
N ALA A 78 12.24 9.57 1.19
CA ALA A 78 10.90 9.26 1.72
C ALA A 78 9.91 10.41 1.50
N ARG A 79 10.33 11.65 1.73
CA ARG A 79 9.52 12.85 1.50
C ARG A 79 9.21 13.06 0.01
N GLU A 80 10.19 12.87 -0.87
CA GLU A 80 9.97 13.02 -2.32
C GLU A 80 9.04 11.92 -2.86
N ALA A 81 9.18 10.67 -2.37
CA ALA A 81 8.25 9.59 -2.67
C ALA A 81 6.82 9.90 -2.18
N ARG A 82 6.66 10.38 -0.94
CA ARG A 82 5.36 10.80 -0.39
C ARG A 82 4.74 11.93 -1.20
N LYS A 83 5.51 12.94 -1.56
CA LYS A 83 5.06 14.07 -2.40
C LYS A 83 4.59 13.59 -3.77
N SER A 84 5.31 12.65 -4.36
CA SER A 84 4.97 12.05 -5.66
C SER A 84 3.70 11.20 -5.57
N PHE A 85 3.53 10.41 -4.50
CA PHE A 85 2.28 9.73 -4.17
C PHE A 85 1.11 10.72 -4.05
N VAL A 86 1.28 11.80 -3.28
CA VAL A 86 0.28 12.87 -3.11
C VAL A 86 -0.09 13.49 -4.47
N SER A 87 0.88 13.69 -5.36
CA SER A 87 0.62 14.20 -6.71
C SER A 87 -0.24 13.27 -7.56
N GLN A 88 -0.20 11.95 -7.33
CA GLN A 88 -1.07 11.00 -8.05
C GLN A 88 -2.48 11.02 -7.46
N ILE A 89 -2.62 10.92 -6.14
CA ILE A 89 -3.95 10.88 -5.50
C ILE A 89 -4.72 12.20 -5.62
N LYS A 90 -4.03 13.34 -5.83
CA LYS A 90 -4.67 14.62 -6.16
C LYS A 90 -5.48 14.58 -7.46
N LYS A 91 -5.24 13.60 -8.34
CA LYS A 91 -6.00 13.40 -9.58
C LYS A 91 -7.28 12.59 -9.36
N LEU A 92 -7.53 12.07 -8.16
CA LEU A 92 -8.74 11.33 -7.80
C LEU A 92 -9.93 12.29 -7.60
N SER A 93 -10.78 12.41 -8.63
CA SER A 93 -12.14 12.94 -8.48
C SER A 93 -13.07 11.87 -7.91
N ASP A 94 -14.27 12.26 -7.47
CA ASP A 94 -15.28 11.31 -6.96
C ASP A 94 -15.58 10.21 -7.98
N ILE A 95 -15.63 10.56 -9.28
CA ILE A 95 -15.82 9.60 -10.37
C ILE A 95 -14.62 8.66 -10.52
N GLU A 96 -13.39 9.21 -10.48
CA GLU A 96 -12.18 8.41 -10.66
C GLU A 96 -12.00 7.40 -9.51
N ARG A 97 -12.42 7.75 -8.29
CA ARG A 97 -12.38 6.85 -7.12
C ARG A 97 -13.22 5.60 -7.34
N GLU A 98 -14.40 5.76 -7.91
CA GLU A 98 -15.34 4.67 -8.21
C GLU A 98 -15.05 3.98 -9.56
N THR A 99 -14.09 4.49 -10.33
CA THR A 99 -13.75 3.93 -11.64
C THR A 99 -12.99 2.61 -11.48
N SER A 100 -13.28 1.64 -12.35
CA SER A 100 -12.56 0.37 -12.39
C SER A 100 -11.06 0.56 -12.64
N ILE A 101 -10.25 -0.25 -11.96
CA ILE A 101 -8.80 -0.28 -12.15
C ILE A 101 -8.37 -0.61 -13.59
N CYS A 102 -9.23 -1.23 -14.42
CA CYS A 102 -8.89 -1.58 -15.81
C CYS A 102 -9.10 -0.43 -16.80
N ILE A 103 -9.87 0.59 -16.42
CA ILE A 103 -10.28 1.66 -17.34
C ILE A 103 -9.88 3.06 -16.87
N ASN A 104 -9.44 3.19 -15.62
CA ASN A 104 -8.97 4.45 -15.05
C ASN A 104 -7.86 5.06 -15.93
N ARG A 105 -7.84 6.40 -16.02
CA ARG A 105 -6.91 7.15 -16.87
C ARG A 105 -6.20 8.27 -16.14
N CYS A 106 -6.76 8.77 -15.04
CA CYS A 106 -6.23 9.96 -14.38
C CYS A 106 -5.05 9.60 -13.47
N VAL A 107 -5.16 8.47 -12.77
CA VAL A 107 -4.14 7.99 -11.83
C VAL A 107 -3.33 6.86 -12.44
N ASP A 108 -2.00 6.99 -12.39
CA ASP A 108 -1.08 5.91 -12.74
C ASP A 108 -0.91 5.00 -11.51
N LEU A 109 -1.65 3.87 -11.48
CA LEU A 109 -1.71 2.99 -10.31
C LEU A 109 -0.38 2.27 -10.09
N GLY A 110 0.30 1.84 -11.17
CA GLY A 110 1.61 1.23 -11.11
C GLY A 110 2.64 2.17 -10.48
N ARG A 111 2.71 3.42 -10.96
CA ARG A 111 3.59 4.44 -10.39
C ARG A 111 3.19 4.82 -8.97
N THR A 112 1.90 4.91 -8.67
CA THR A 112 1.41 5.20 -7.30
C THR A 112 1.85 4.12 -6.31
N SER A 113 1.73 2.84 -6.68
CA SER A 113 2.19 1.71 -5.87
C SER A 113 3.72 1.68 -5.73
N LEU A 114 4.47 2.08 -6.75
CA LEU A 114 5.93 2.20 -6.65
C LEU A 114 6.38 3.37 -5.78
N PHE A 115 5.66 4.49 -5.73
CA PHE A 115 5.96 5.57 -4.78
C PHE A 115 5.69 5.17 -3.33
N ILE A 116 4.63 4.39 -3.09
CA ILE A 116 4.40 3.72 -1.80
C ILE A 116 5.64 2.91 -1.41
N ALA A 117 6.10 2.02 -2.30
CA ALA A 117 7.24 1.16 -2.01
C ALA A 117 8.57 1.93 -1.90
N ALA A 118 8.74 3.02 -2.64
CA ALA A 118 9.94 3.86 -2.58
C ALA A 118 10.05 4.59 -1.23
N GLU A 119 8.91 5.04 -0.69
CA GLU A 119 8.86 5.60 0.65
C GLU A 119 9.18 4.53 1.70
N ASP A 120 8.51 3.38 1.62
CA ASP A 120 8.71 2.27 2.57
C ASP A 120 10.15 1.72 2.53
N ASP A 121 10.79 1.65 1.36
CA ASP A 121 12.21 1.31 1.25
C ASP A 121 13.08 2.39 1.92
N SER A 122 12.85 3.67 1.62
CA SER A 122 13.66 4.77 2.19
C SER A 122 13.54 4.90 3.70
N LEU A 123 12.43 4.47 4.32
CA LEU A 123 12.25 4.54 5.78
C LEU A 123 13.16 3.54 6.53
N ILE A 124 13.77 2.59 5.82
CA ILE A 124 14.35 1.37 6.38
C ILE A 124 15.73 1.10 5.82
N SER A 125 15.89 1.31 4.52
CA SER A 125 17.17 1.21 3.87
C SER A 125 18.04 2.37 4.38
N HIS A 126 19.28 2.04 4.74
CA HIS A 126 20.32 3.04 4.93
C HIS A 126 20.98 3.41 3.59
N SER A 127 20.29 3.13 2.48
CA SER A 127 20.78 3.39 1.13
C SER A 127 20.71 4.87 0.86
N SER A 128 21.80 5.44 0.34
CA SER A 128 21.81 6.80 -0.20
C SER A 128 21.11 6.89 -1.57
N VAL A 129 20.79 5.75 -2.17
CA VAL A 129 20.19 5.64 -3.50
C VAL A 129 18.70 5.30 -3.36
N PRO A 130 17.80 6.09 -3.97
CA PRO A 130 16.37 5.84 -3.92
C PRO A 130 15.98 4.62 -4.77
N LEU A 131 14.82 4.03 -4.45
CA LEU A 131 14.22 2.98 -5.27
C LEU A 131 14.04 3.48 -6.72
N PRO A 132 14.54 2.77 -7.74
CA PRO A 132 14.48 3.22 -9.13
C PRO A 132 13.07 3.00 -9.73
N VAL A 133 12.13 3.88 -9.39
CA VAL A 133 10.71 3.79 -9.79
C VAL A 133 10.56 3.60 -11.30
N ASP A 134 11.24 4.41 -12.11
CA ASP A 134 11.08 4.35 -13.57
C ASP A 134 11.59 3.03 -14.17
N ALA A 135 12.64 2.42 -13.59
CA ALA A 135 13.12 1.11 -14.04
C ALA A 135 12.11 -0.01 -13.74
N PHE A 136 11.34 0.09 -12.65
CA PHE A 136 10.26 -0.87 -12.36
C PHE A 136 9.02 -0.64 -13.22
N LEU A 137 8.76 0.60 -13.65
CA LEU A 137 7.72 0.89 -14.65
C LEU A 137 8.09 0.33 -16.02
N GLU A 138 9.33 0.51 -16.47
CA GLU A 138 9.83 -0.14 -17.70
C GLU A 138 9.67 -1.66 -17.62
N ARG A 139 9.88 -2.26 -16.45
CA ARG A 139 9.67 -3.70 -16.25
C ARG A 139 8.21 -4.14 -16.35
N LEU A 140 7.25 -3.27 -16.01
CA LEU A 140 5.81 -3.49 -16.26
C LEU A 140 5.48 -3.36 -17.75
N ASP A 141 6.08 -2.39 -18.43
CA ASP A 141 5.91 -2.21 -19.87
C ASP A 141 6.51 -3.40 -20.63
N ASP A 142 7.69 -3.88 -20.24
CA ASP A 142 8.33 -5.09 -20.78
C ASP A 142 7.49 -6.35 -20.54
N LEU A 143 6.77 -6.42 -19.42
CA LEU A 143 5.85 -7.51 -19.14
C LEU A 143 4.70 -7.50 -20.15
N SER A 144 4.13 -6.32 -20.42
CA SER A 144 3.07 -6.10 -21.41
C SER A 144 3.55 -6.37 -22.84
N MET A 145 4.71 -5.83 -23.23
CA MET A 145 5.34 -6.06 -24.52
C MET A 145 5.69 -7.54 -24.73
N GLY A 146 6.09 -8.21 -23.64
CA GLY A 146 6.34 -9.64 -23.63
C GLY A 146 5.12 -10.46 -24.04
N TYR A 147 3.91 -10.04 -23.69
CA TYR A 147 2.67 -10.70 -24.11
C TYR A 147 2.41 -10.59 -25.62
N CYS A 148 2.82 -9.50 -26.28
CA CYS A 148 2.61 -9.33 -27.73
C CYS A 148 3.24 -10.46 -28.56
N SER A 149 4.35 -11.06 -28.08
CA SER A 149 4.96 -12.23 -28.74
C SER A 149 4.11 -13.51 -28.67
N HIS A 150 3.14 -13.57 -27.76
CA HIS A 150 2.19 -14.68 -27.58
C HIS A 150 0.84 -14.43 -28.22
N TYR A 151 0.55 -13.17 -28.50
CA TYR A 151 -0.69 -12.77 -29.12
C TYR A 151 -0.74 -13.31 -30.56
N ASN A 152 -1.61 -14.29 -30.81
CA ASN A 152 -1.74 -14.98 -32.09
C ASN A 152 -3.20 -14.97 -32.58
N SER A 153 -3.45 -15.52 -33.77
CA SER A 153 -4.80 -15.60 -34.35
C SER A 153 -5.78 -16.40 -33.50
N ALA A 154 -5.31 -17.41 -32.76
CA ALA A 154 -6.15 -18.19 -31.84
C ALA A 154 -6.61 -17.36 -30.63
N CYS A 155 -5.84 -16.36 -30.20
CA CYS A 155 -6.27 -15.41 -29.17
C CYS A 155 -7.38 -14.49 -29.69
N ARG A 156 -7.46 -14.24 -31.00
CA ARG A 156 -8.50 -13.40 -31.63
C ARG A 156 -9.81 -14.14 -31.89
N SER A 157 -9.84 -15.47 -31.72
CA SER A 157 -11.03 -16.25 -32.08
C SER A 157 -12.21 -15.99 -31.13
N SER A 158 -11.95 -15.66 -29.86
CA SER A 158 -12.96 -15.29 -28.88
C SER A 158 -12.38 -14.43 -27.77
N ARG A 159 -13.24 -13.69 -27.06
CA ARG A 159 -12.85 -12.86 -25.91
C ARG A 159 -12.31 -13.72 -24.77
N GLU A 160 -12.93 -14.88 -24.55
CA GLU A 160 -12.53 -15.84 -23.53
C GLU A 160 -11.15 -16.41 -23.81
N ASN A 161 -10.85 -16.75 -25.07
CA ASN A 161 -9.52 -17.27 -25.46
C ASN A 161 -8.43 -16.21 -25.28
N PHE A 162 -8.74 -14.93 -25.55
CA PHE A 162 -7.82 -13.83 -25.28
C PHE A 162 -7.50 -13.73 -23.80
N LEU A 163 -8.52 -13.71 -22.94
CA LEU A 163 -8.37 -13.60 -21.49
C LEU A 163 -7.63 -14.81 -20.91
N GLU A 164 -7.98 -16.03 -21.32
CA GLU A 164 -7.30 -17.26 -20.89
C GLU A 164 -5.82 -17.28 -21.34
N SER A 165 -5.53 -16.77 -22.55
CA SER A 165 -4.16 -16.63 -23.04
C SER A 165 -3.35 -15.65 -22.19
N LEU A 166 -3.96 -14.53 -21.78
CA LEU A 166 -3.34 -13.55 -20.89
C LEU A 166 -3.08 -14.14 -19.50
N GLU A 167 -4.02 -14.89 -18.93
CA GLU A 167 -3.84 -15.61 -17.66
C GLU A 167 -2.70 -16.62 -17.75
N LYS A 168 -2.65 -17.44 -18.81
CA LYS A 168 -1.55 -18.38 -19.07
C LYS A 168 -0.21 -17.65 -19.22
N HIS A 169 -0.19 -16.48 -19.86
CA HIS A 169 1.03 -15.69 -19.95
C HIS A 169 1.52 -15.24 -18.57
N LEU A 170 0.64 -14.67 -17.75
CA LEU A 170 1.00 -14.11 -16.45
C LEU A 170 1.40 -15.21 -15.45
N TYR A 171 0.54 -16.21 -15.27
CA TYR A 171 0.70 -17.19 -14.19
C TYR A 171 1.55 -18.39 -14.58
N VAL A 172 1.45 -18.87 -15.83
CA VAL A 172 2.21 -20.05 -16.28
C VAL A 172 3.55 -19.64 -16.87
N LYS A 173 3.55 -18.75 -17.88
CA LYS A 173 4.79 -18.41 -18.58
C LYS A 173 5.70 -17.47 -17.78
N LYS A 174 5.16 -16.41 -17.18
CA LYS A 174 5.92 -15.46 -16.37
C LYS A 174 6.06 -15.90 -14.91
N GLY A 175 5.32 -16.94 -14.50
CA GLY A 175 5.47 -17.61 -13.22
C GLY A 175 4.99 -16.77 -12.03
N PHE A 176 4.10 -15.79 -12.25
CA PHE A 176 3.49 -15.07 -11.14
C PHE A 176 2.61 -16.01 -10.32
N ARG A 177 2.70 -15.90 -9.00
CA ARG A 177 1.94 -16.72 -8.05
C ARG A 177 1.44 -15.91 -6.87
N ARG A 178 0.34 -16.36 -6.27
CA ARG A 178 -0.17 -15.82 -5.00
C ARG A 178 0.79 -16.21 -3.88
N SER A 179 1.22 -15.23 -3.09
CA SER A 179 1.94 -15.51 -1.86
C SER A 179 1.03 -16.25 -0.89
N THR A 180 1.45 -17.43 -0.41
CA THR A 180 0.68 -18.25 0.53
C THR A 180 0.60 -17.56 1.89
N ALA A 181 -0.61 -17.39 2.41
CA ALA A 181 -0.90 -16.76 3.69
C ALA A 181 -0.55 -17.70 4.86
N ASN A 182 0.72 -18.08 5.03
CA ASN A 182 1.16 -18.73 6.27
C ASN A 182 1.27 -17.66 7.37
N ASN A 183 0.12 -17.23 7.89
CA ASN A 183 -0.13 -16.40 9.07
C ASN A 183 0.58 -15.02 9.20
N GLN A 184 1.51 -14.68 8.31
CA GLN A 184 2.06 -13.33 8.14
C GLN A 184 2.23 -13.09 6.64
N ALA A 185 1.60 -12.05 6.10
CA ALA A 185 1.82 -11.68 4.71
C ALA A 185 3.32 -11.41 4.52
N GLU A 186 3.99 -12.16 3.64
CA GLU A 186 5.39 -11.91 3.33
C GLU A 186 5.51 -10.45 2.84
N PRO A 187 6.30 -9.59 3.49
CA PRO A 187 6.40 -8.17 3.11
C PRO A 187 6.75 -7.97 1.63
N GLN A 188 7.53 -8.90 1.06
CA GLN A 188 7.91 -8.91 -0.35
C GLN A 188 6.72 -9.07 -1.31
N ALA A 189 5.61 -9.63 -0.86
CA ALA A 189 4.39 -9.80 -1.65
C ALA A 189 3.51 -8.54 -1.69
N LEU A 190 3.81 -7.53 -0.88
CA LEU A 190 3.00 -6.33 -0.71
C LEU A 190 3.50 -5.15 -1.53
N ASP A 191 4.78 -5.13 -1.89
CA ASP A 191 5.38 -4.06 -2.69
C ASP A 191 5.58 -4.45 -4.15
N LEU A 192 5.09 -3.61 -5.07
CA LEU A 192 5.11 -3.89 -6.51
C LEU A 192 6.51 -4.23 -7.04
N HIS A 193 7.55 -3.49 -6.63
CA HIS A 193 8.93 -3.74 -7.07
C HIS A 193 9.44 -5.15 -6.69
N SER A 194 9.06 -5.62 -5.50
CA SER A 194 9.39 -6.94 -4.99
C SER A 194 8.57 -8.01 -5.71
N VAL A 195 7.28 -7.79 -5.97
CA VAL A 195 6.42 -8.71 -6.73
C VAL A 195 6.92 -8.88 -8.17
N LEU A 196 7.34 -7.80 -8.84
CA LEU A 196 7.93 -7.86 -10.18
C LEU A 196 9.24 -8.65 -10.23
N THR A 197 9.98 -8.66 -9.12
CA THR A 197 11.25 -9.37 -8.98
C THR A 197 11.06 -10.84 -8.67
N HIS A 198 10.30 -11.16 -7.63
CA HIS A 198 10.15 -12.52 -7.09
C HIS A 198 9.01 -13.30 -7.75
N ARG A 199 8.16 -12.61 -8.52
CA ARG A 199 6.94 -13.16 -9.15
C ARG A 199 6.00 -13.79 -8.11
N SER A 200 6.02 -13.31 -6.87
CA SER A 200 5.14 -13.72 -5.77
C SER A 200 4.48 -12.47 -5.21
N GLY A 201 3.16 -12.40 -5.18
CA GLY A 201 2.44 -11.18 -4.83
C GLY A 201 1.13 -11.41 -4.10
N SER A 202 0.62 -10.34 -3.48
CA SER A 202 -0.72 -10.30 -2.92
C SER A 202 -1.78 -10.32 -4.03
N ALA A 203 -3.04 -10.65 -3.69
CA ALA A 203 -4.13 -10.57 -4.66
C ALA A 203 -4.22 -9.15 -5.25
N VAL A 204 -4.01 -8.14 -4.40
CA VAL A 204 -4.03 -6.72 -4.77
C VAL A 204 -2.92 -6.38 -5.74
N MET A 205 -1.67 -6.79 -5.45
CA MET A 205 -0.53 -6.55 -6.34
C MET A 205 -0.68 -7.28 -7.68
N LEU A 206 -1.20 -8.52 -7.67
CA LEU A 206 -1.46 -9.27 -8.89
C LEU A 206 -2.60 -8.63 -9.71
N SER A 207 -3.66 -8.13 -9.08
CA SER A 207 -4.72 -7.37 -9.75
C SER A 207 -4.18 -6.08 -10.37
N LEU A 208 -3.29 -5.37 -9.68
CA LEU A 208 -2.61 -4.19 -10.22
C LEU A 208 -1.79 -4.54 -11.47
N ILE A 209 -0.94 -5.56 -11.40
CA ILE A 209 -0.14 -5.99 -12.56
C ILE A 209 -1.05 -6.38 -13.72
N HIS A 210 -2.12 -7.12 -13.44
CA HIS A 210 -3.07 -7.54 -14.44
C HIS A 210 -3.80 -6.35 -15.10
N SER A 211 -4.15 -5.31 -14.33
CA SER A 211 -4.82 -4.12 -14.86
C SER A 211 -3.88 -3.27 -15.70
N GLU A 212 -2.62 -3.10 -15.30
CA GLU A 212 -1.63 -2.34 -16.06
C GLU A 212 -1.33 -2.99 -17.42
N ILE A 213 -1.26 -4.33 -17.48
CA ILE A 213 -1.12 -5.03 -18.77
C ILE A 213 -2.36 -4.77 -19.65
N LEU A 214 -3.57 -4.91 -19.10
CA LEU A 214 -4.81 -4.67 -19.87
C LEU A 214 -4.90 -3.24 -20.40
N LYS A 215 -4.49 -2.24 -19.61
CA LYS A 215 -4.41 -0.83 -20.05
C LYS A 215 -3.43 -0.67 -21.21
N MET A 216 -2.24 -1.28 -21.14
CA MET A 216 -1.26 -1.21 -22.23
C MET A 216 -1.78 -1.88 -23.50
N LEU A 217 -2.39 -3.07 -23.40
CA LEU A 217 -2.99 -3.75 -24.54
C LEU A 217 -4.13 -2.93 -25.17
N ARG A 218 -4.92 -2.22 -24.36
CA ARG A 218 -5.94 -1.29 -24.84
C ARG A 218 -5.33 -0.08 -25.56
N LEU A 219 -4.26 0.49 -25.02
CA LEU A 219 -3.54 1.61 -25.66
C LEU A 219 -2.95 1.20 -27.02
N TRP A 220 -2.49 -0.05 -27.16
CA TRP A 220 -2.01 -0.58 -28.44
C TRP A 220 -3.12 -1.06 -29.39
N GLY A 221 -4.39 -0.92 -29.00
CA GLY A 221 -5.54 -1.37 -29.82
C GLY A 221 -5.67 -2.89 -29.94
N LEU A 222 -5.06 -3.65 -29.04
CA LEU A 222 -5.16 -5.12 -28.97
C LEU A 222 -6.36 -5.59 -28.12
N LEU A 223 -6.95 -4.69 -27.33
CA LEU A 223 -8.14 -4.91 -26.52
C LEU A 223 -9.25 -3.92 -26.91
N ASP A 224 -10.32 -4.43 -27.51
CA ASP A 224 -11.46 -3.67 -28.07
C ASP A 224 -12.78 -3.85 -27.32
N PHE A 225 -12.79 -4.63 -26.23
CA PHE A 225 -13.95 -4.85 -25.36
C PHE A 225 -13.68 -4.42 -23.91
N ASP A 226 -14.75 -4.36 -23.12
CA ASP A 226 -14.70 -3.94 -21.72
C ASP A 226 -14.31 -5.11 -20.83
N VAL A 227 -13.25 -4.93 -20.04
CA VAL A 227 -12.70 -5.96 -19.16
C VAL A 227 -12.71 -5.47 -17.72
N GLU A 228 -13.07 -6.36 -16.82
CA GLU A 228 -12.94 -6.19 -15.37
C GLU A 228 -12.06 -7.29 -14.79
N ILE A 229 -11.53 -7.07 -13.60
CA ILE A 229 -10.75 -8.06 -12.87
C ILE A 229 -11.57 -8.54 -11.68
N PHE A 230 -11.86 -9.83 -11.66
CA PHE A 230 -12.38 -10.51 -10.49
C PHE A 230 -11.30 -10.53 -9.40
N PHE A 231 -11.61 -9.92 -8.25
CA PHE A 231 -10.74 -9.92 -7.09
C PHE A 231 -11.04 -11.12 -6.18
N PRO A 232 -10.07 -12.03 -5.95
CA PRO A 232 -10.28 -13.18 -5.08
C PRO A 232 -10.19 -12.77 -3.61
N HIS A 233 -11.22 -13.13 -2.84
CA HIS A 233 -11.23 -12.98 -1.38
C HIS A 233 -10.71 -14.23 -0.65
N ASP A 234 -10.49 -15.33 -1.37
CA ASP A 234 -9.96 -16.55 -0.78
C ASP A 234 -8.41 -16.54 -0.74
N PRO A 235 -7.77 -17.36 0.13
CA PRO A 235 -6.32 -17.32 0.33
C PRO A 235 -5.48 -17.76 -0.88
N HIS A 236 -6.07 -18.50 -1.82
CA HIS A 236 -5.34 -19.15 -2.91
C HIS A 236 -5.75 -18.66 -4.30
N GLY A 237 -6.85 -17.92 -4.38
CA GLY A 237 -7.41 -17.39 -5.60
C GLY A 237 -6.44 -16.44 -6.30
N LEU A 238 -6.44 -16.54 -7.63
CA LEU A 238 -5.71 -15.63 -8.50
C LEU A 238 -6.70 -14.62 -9.09
N PRO A 239 -6.30 -13.35 -9.23
CA PRO A 239 -7.08 -12.39 -10.01
C PRO A 239 -7.27 -12.86 -11.43
N ARG A 240 -8.50 -12.73 -11.93
CA ARG A 240 -8.88 -13.20 -13.28
C ARG A 240 -9.61 -12.10 -14.01
N ALA A 241 -9.26 -11.90 -15.27
CA ALA A 241 -9.97 -10.94 -16.10
C ALA A 241 -11.20 -11.59 -16.74
N TYR A 242 -12.29 -10.83 -16.81
CA TYR A 242 -13.54 -11.27 -17.44
C TYR A 242 -14.13 -10.16 -18.32
N ASP A 243 -14.87 -10.57 -19.35
CA ASP A 243 -15.60 -9.64 -20.22
C ASP A 243 -16.78 -9.03 -19.45
N LYS A 244 -16.80 -7.71 -19.32
CA LYS A 244 -17.82 -6.98 -18.57
C LYS A 244 -19.12 -6.95 -19.35
N GLN A 245 -20.17 -7.59 -18.83
CA GLN A 245 -21.47 -7.60 -19.46
C GLN A 245 -22.37 -6.53 -18.82
N LYS A 246 -22.46 -5.36 -19.46
CA LYS A 246 -23.17 -4.16 -18.95
C LYS A 246 -24.61 -4.38 -18.48
N SER A 247 -25.26 -5.48 -18.83
CA SER A 247 -26.64 -5.82 -18.45
C SER A 247 -26.75 -6.78 -17.26
N LYS A 248 -25.64 -7.26 -16.68
CA LYS A 248 -25.64 -8.20 -15.57
C LYS A 248 -25.32 -7.50 -14.25
N GLU A 249 -26.32 -7.40 -13.38
CA GLU A 249 -26.15 -6.92 -11.99
C GLU A 249 -25.12 -7.77 -11.21
N SER A 250 -24.88 -9.02 -11.63
CA SER A 250 -23.88 -9.93 -11.05
C SER A 250 -22.43 -9.45 -11.17
N ASP A 251 -22.13 -8.47 -12.04
CA ASP A 251 -20.76 -7.97 -12.22
C ASP A 251 -20.37 -6.96 -11.13
N GLN A 252 -21.35 -6.26 -10.53
CA GLN A 252 -21.15 -5.22 -9.52
C GLN A 252 -20.32 -5.64 -8.28
N PRO A 253 -20.56 -6.79 -7.62
CA PRO A 253 -19.85 -7.14 -6.39
C PRO A 253 -18.36 -7.47 -6.59
N HIS A 254 -17.87 -7.57 -7.83
CA HIS A 254 -16.50 -8.01 -8.13
C HIS A 254 -15.62 -6.90 -8.72
N ILE A 255 -16.18 -5.71 -8.99
CA ILE A 255 -15.44 -4.62 -9.60
C ILE A 255 -14.49 -4.00 -8.57
N MET A 256 -13.20 -4.24 -8.74
CA MET A 256 -12.17 -3.51 -8.02
C MET A 256 -12.06 -2.08 -8.56
N THR A 257 -12.42 -1.10 -7.75
CA THR A 257 -12.27 0.32 -8.08
C THR A 257 -10.87 0.84 -7.75
N VAL A 258 -10.49 1.99 -8.29
CA VAL A 258 -9.22 2.66 -7.96
C VAL A 258 -9.11 2.91 -6.46
N GLN A 259 -10.20 3.38 -5.85
CA GLN A 259 -10.27 3.66 -4.41
C GLN A 259 -10.04 2.40 -3.59
N MET A 260 -10.79 1.33 -3.89
CA MET A 260 -10.66 0.04 -3.21
C MET A 260 -9.26 -0.54 -3.36
N LEU A 261 -8.66 -0.48 -4.56
CA LEU A 261 -7.31 -1.00 -4.77
C LEU A 261 -6.30 -0.27 -3.88
N LEU A 262 -6.28 1.06 -3.90
CA LEU A 262 -5.32 1.84 -3.11
C LEU A 262 -5.51 1.63 -1.61
N GLU A 263 -6.76 1.53 -1.14
CA GLU A 263 -7.07 1.16 0.24
C GLU A 263 -6.53 -0.21 0.58
N GLU A 264 -6.79 -1.22 -0.25
CA GLU A 264 -6.37 -2.60 0.02
C GLU A 264 -4.84 -2.72 0.02
N ILE A 265 -4.12 -1.96 -0.83
CA ILE A 265 -2.66 -1.87 -0.78
C ILE A 265 -2.22 -1.38 0.60
N LEU A 266 -2.76 -0.24 1.04
CA LEU A 266 -2.32 0.38 2.28
C LEU A 266 -2.80 -0.38 3.53
N ARG A 267 -3.99 -1.00 3.50
CA ARG A 267 -4.49 -1.86 4.58
C ARG A 267 -3.60 -3.10 4.72
N ASN A 268 -3.23 -3.76 3.62
CA ASN A 268 -2.29 -4.88 3.67
C ASN A 268 -0.94 -4.49 4.28
N LEU A 269 -0.41 -3.30 3.92
CA LEU A 269 0.83 -2.78 4.51
C LEU A 269 0.64 -2.47 6.00
N LYS A 270 -0.44 -1.78 6.37
CA LYS A 270 -0.78 -1.46 7.75
C LYS A 270 -0.89 -2.73 8.59
N ASP A 271 -1.62 -3.74 8.14
CA ASP A 271 -1.79 -5.02 8.84
C ASP A 271 -0.47 -5.77 9.00
N ALA A 272 0.32 -5.85 7.92
CA ALA A 272 1.60 -6.56 7.92
C ALA A 272 2.64 -5.89 8.82
N PHE A 273 2.63 -4.56 8.90
CA PHE A 273 3.60 -3.79 9.67
C PHE A 273 3.06 -3.32 11.02
N TRP A 274 1.80 -3.59 11.37
CA TRP A 274 1.27 -3.19 12.68
C TRP A 274 2.09 -3.80 13.81
N PRO A 275 2.69 -3.02 14.74
CA PRO A 275 3.57 -3.57 15.76
C PRO A 275 2.87 -4.48 16.77
N PHE A 276 1.55 -4.31 16.94
CA PHE A 276 0.75 -4.97 17.97
C PHE A 276 -0.07 -6.12 17.37
N GLN A 277 0.60 -7.09 16.75
CA GLN A 277 -0.08 -8.20 16.04
C GLN A 277 -0.72 -9.24 16.98
N ARG A 278 -0.32 -9.28 18.26
CA ARG A 278 -0.73 -10.33 19.21
C ARG A 278 -1.70 -9.78 20.25
N GLY A 279 -2.79 -10.52 20.48
CA GLY A 279 -3.82 -10.20 21.47
C GLY A 279 -5.15 -10.84 21.08
N ALA A 280 -6.03 -11.06 22.06
CA ALA A 280 -7.40 -11.56 21.83
C ALA A 280 -8.35 -10.49 21.25
N ALA A 281 -7.87 -9.25 21.08
CA ALA A 281 -8.67 -8.15 20.56
C ALA A 281 -8.82 -8.23 19.04
N ASP A 282 -10.06 -8.01 18.58
CA ASP A 282 -10.46 -8.19 17.19
C ASP A 282 -9.89 -7.12 16.25
N SER A 283 -9.65 -5.88 16.72
CA SER A 283 -9.12 -4.78 15.88
C SER A 283 -7.69 -4.38 16.20
N LEU A 284 -6.96 -3.90 15.18
CA LEU A 284 -5.59 -3.40 15.31
C LEU A 284 -5.46 -2.28 16.35
N PHE A 285 -6.43 -1.35 16.35
CA PHE A 285 -6.50 -0.27 17.32
C PHE A 285 -6.60 -0.80 18.74
N LEU A 286 -7.51 -1.74 19.01
CA LEU A 286 -7.68 -2.29 20.35
C LEU A 286 -6.42 -3.02 20.82
N ARG A 287 -5.70 -3.71 19.93
CA ARG A 287 -4.40 -4.32 20.27
C ARG A 287 -3.38 -3.28 20.70
N ALA A 288 -3.29 -2.15 20.00
CA ALA A 288 -2.40 -1.06 20.36
C ALA A 288 -2.86 -0.31 21.63
N ALA A 289 -4.17 -0.13 21.81
CA ALA A 289 -4.74 0.48 23.01
C ALA A 289 -4.54 -0.40 24.25
N ASN A 290 -4.67 -1.72 24.12
CA ASN A 290 -4.31 -2.69 25.16
C ASN A 290 -2.84 -2.56 25.55
N ALA A 291 -1.93 -2.48 24.57
CA ALA A 291 -0.51 -2.25 24.84
C ALA A 291 -0.23 -0.91 25.54
N ALA A 292 -1.10 0.08 25.37
CA ALA A 292 -1.07 1.36 26.07
C ALA A 292 -1.84 1.36 27.40
N ASN A 293 -2.32 0.21 27.90
CA ASN A 293 -3.19 0.11 29.09
C ASN A 293 -4.42 1.03 29.04
N CYS A 294 -4.94 1.33 27.85
CA CYS A 294 -6.13 2.16 27.67
C CYS A 294 -7.43 1.34 27.74
N ILE A 295 -7.39 0.09 28.18
CA ILE A 295 -8.53 -0.82 28.30
C ILE A 295 -8.51 -1.43 29.71
N ASP A 296 -9.68 -1.58 30.33
CA ASP A 296 -9.77 -2.19 31.66
C ASP A 296 -9.44 -3.68 31.56
N LYS A 297 -8.54 -4.17 32.43
CA LYS A 297 -8.22 -5.60 32.51
C LYS A 297 -9.51 -6.36 32.78
N PHE A 298 -10.01 -7.09 31.79
CA PHE A 298 -11.05 -8.07 32.03
C PHE A 298 -10.47 -9.17 32.93
N ASN A 299 -10.96 -9.23 34.17
CA ASN A 299 -10.74 -10.35 35.08
C ASN A 299 -11.33 -11.62 34.43
N GLY A 300 -10.54 -12.37 33.68
CA GLY A 300 -10.99 -13.65 33.13
C GLY A 300 -10.10 -14.29 32.07
N PHE A 301 -9.21 -13.55 31.41
CA PHE A 301 -8.25 -14.13 30.49
C PHE A 301 -6.84 -13.96 31.03
N GLU A 302 -6.18 -15.09 31.32
CA GLU A 302 -4.73 -15.13 31.50
C GLU A 302 -4.09 -14.46 30.29
N ASP A 303 -3.60 -13.25 30.52
CA ASP A 303 -2.74 -12.53 29.60
C ASP A 303 -1.50 -13.42 29.43
N SER A 304 -1.50 -14.26 28.38
CA SER A 304 -0.45 -15.26 28.21
C SER A 304 0.89 -14.55 28.35
N GLY A 305 1.79 -15.02 29.21
CA GLY A 305 3.04 -14.30 29.53
C GLY A 305 3.86 -13.91 28.29
N TYR A 306 3.61 -14.59 27.17
CA TYR A 306 4.12 -14.31 25.83
C TYR A 306 3.58 -13.00 25.19
N GLN A 307 2.31 -12.65 25.38
CA GLN A 307 1.72 -11.38 24.91
C GLN A 307 2.31 -10.20 25.69
N LEU A 308 2.36 -10.28 27.02
CA LEU A 308 2.98 -9.27 27.88
C LEU A 308 4.48 -9.09 27.59
N ALA A 309 5.20 -10.19 27.31
CA ALA A 309 6.60 -10.12 26.90
C ALA A 309 6.77 -9.47 25.51
N SER A 310 5.85 -9.73 24.57
CA SER A 310 5.88 -9.15 23.22
C SER A 310 5.60 -7.65 23.23
N THR A 311 4.60 -7.19 23.99
CA THR A 311 4.27 -5.76 24.13
C THR A 311 5.41 -5.01 24.82
N LYS A 312 5.95 -5.55 25.93
CA LYS A 312 7.13 -4.99 26.59
C LYS A 312 8.36 -4.97 25.68
N ALA A 313 8.56 -5.99 24.85
CA ALA A 313 9.66 -6.02 23.90
C ALA A 313 9.47 -4.99 22.77
N ALA A 314 8.25 -4.76 22.29
CA ALA A 314 7.96 -3.70 21.31
C ALA A 314 8.20 -2.31 21.92
N GLN A 315 7.72 -2.08 23.14
CA GLN A 315 7.94 -0.82 23.89
C GLN A 315 9.43 -0.57 24.13
N ARG A 316 10.17 -1.55 24.66
CA ARG A 316 11.62 -1.45 24.88
C ARG A 316 12.41 -1.18 23.60
N ARG A 317 11.93 -1.66 22.45
CA ARG A 317 12.57 -1.40 21.15
C ARG A 317 12.32 0.02 20.68
N LEU A 318 11.10 0.53 20.84
CA LEU A 318 10.79 1.95 20.59
C LEU A 318 11.66 2.84 21.49
N ASP A 319 11.78 2.50 22.77
CA ASP A 319 12.64 3.21 23.74
C ASP A 319 14.12 3.23 23.32
N TRP A 320 14.59 2.19 22.62
CA TRP A 320 15.96 2.08 22.12
C TRP A 320 16.15 2.61 20.70
N GLY A 321 15.12 3.22 20.09
CA GLY A 321 15.21 3.70 18.71
C GLY A 321 15.22 2.58 17.66
N VAL A 322 14.86 1.35 18.03
CA VAL A 322 14.70 0.20 17.12
C VAL A 322 13.24 0.10 16.68
N TRP A 323 12.93 0.62 15.49
CA TRP A 323 11.54 0.76 15.02
C TRP A 323 11.07 -0.39 14.12
N THR A 324 11.92 -1.40 13.89
CA THR A 324 11.70 -2.46 12.88
C THR A 324 11.86 -3.85 13.47
N SER A 325 10.94 -4.77 13.16
CA SER A 325 11.18 -6.21 13.26
C SER A 325 10.30 -6.98 12.29
N VAL A 326 10.91 -7.83 11.47
CA VAL A 326 10.23 -8.69 10.47
C VAL A 326 9.12 -9.56 11.09
N HIS A 327 9.21 -9.88 12.39
CA HIS A 327 8.26 -10.75 13.09
C HIS A 327 7.38 -10.02 14.12
N PHE A 328 7.60 -8.73 14.36
CA PHE A 328 6.92 -7.95 15.42
C PHE A 328 6.38 -6.59 14.90
N GLY A 329 6.18 -6.46 13.59
CA GLY A 329 5.78 -5.22 12.92
C GLY A 329 6.89 -4.16 12.82
N ASP A 330 6.56 -3.07 12.16
CA ASP A 330 7.46 -1.97 11.80
C ASP A 330 6.73 -0.64 12.00
N MET A 331 7.12 0.10 13.04
CA MET A 331 6.42 1.32 13.46
C MET A 331 6.50 2.41 12.38
N ARG A 332 7.62 2.51 11.65
CA ARG A 332 7.80 3.53 10.60
C ARG A 332 6.85 3.27 9.45
N ARG A 333 6.80 2.02 8.98
CA ARG A 333 5.89 1.62 7.89
C ARG A 333 4.42 1.65 8.31
N ALA A 334 4.11 1.26 9.55
CA ALA A 334 2.74 1.36 10.08
C ALA A 334 2.25 2.81 10.14
N LEU A 335 3.08 3.74 10.66
CA LEU A 335 2.78 5.17 10.63
C LEU A 335 2.61 5.66 9.19
N SER A 336 3.55 5.34 8.29
CA SER A 336 3.49 5.77 6.89
C SER A 336 2.21 5.27 6.19
N ALA A 337 1.82 4.01 6.41
CA ALA A 337 0.59 3.44 5.86
C ALA A 337 -0.66 4.16 6.38
N CYS A 338 -0.74 4.43 7.69
CA CYS A 338 -1.84 5.20 8.29
C CYS A 338 -1.93 6.63 7.73
N GLU A 339 -0.81 7.34 7.59
CA GLU A 339 -0.80 8.68 7.01
C GLU A 339 -1.29 8.69 5.56
N ARG A 340 -0.88 7.69 4.76
CA ARG A 340 -1.34 7.52 3.38
C ARG A 340 -2.84 7.19 3.31
N LEU A 341 -3.35 6.39 4.24
CA LEU A 341 -4.79 6.10 4.36
C LEU A 341 -5.59 7.36 4.72
N ILE A 342 -5.11 8.16 5.68
CA ILE A 342 -5.71 9.46 6.02
C ILE A 342 -5.72 10.38 4.79
N LEU A 343 -4.64 10.41 4.01
CA LEU A 343 -4.54 11.19 2.77
C LEU A 343 -5.54 10.72 1.69
N LEU A 344 -5.88 9.43 1.64
CA LEU A 344 -6.90 8.91 0.72
C LEU A 344 -8.33 9.31 1.11
N ARG A 345 -8.58 9.73 2.37
CA ARG A 345 -9.88 10.21 2.89
C ARG A 345 -11.00 9.17 2.83
N THR A 346 -10.72 7.99 3.37
CA THR A 346 -11.58 6.81 3.21
C THR A 346 -12.39 6.53 4.46
N ASP A 347 -11.69 6.45 5.59
CA ASP A 347 -12.28 6.13 6.88
C ASP A 347 -11.68 7.06 7.97
N PRO A 348 -12.51 7.80 8.72
CA PRO A 348 -12.05 8.58 9.87
C PRO A 348 -11.27 7.76 10.90
N LYS A 349 -11.56 6.45 11.04
CA LYS A 349 -10.86 5.57 11.99
C LYS A 349 -9.35 5.51 11.76
N GLU A 350 -8.89 5.83 10.56
CA GLU A 350 -7.45 5.88 10.26
C GLU A 350 -6.73 6.98 11.07
N MET A 351 -7.40 8.07 11.43
CA MET A 351 -6.86 9.10 12.32
C MET A 351 -6.68 8.58 13.75
N ARG A 352 -7.65 7.80 14.24
CA ARG A 352 -7.58 7.16 15.55
C ARG A 352 -6.42 6.17 15.60
N ASP A 353 -6.31 5.33 14.57
CA ASP A 353 -5.26 4.31 14.47
C ASP A 353 -3.87 4.95 14.36
N TYR A 354 -3.74 6.04 13.60
CA TYR A 354 -2.52 6.84 13.57
C TYR A 354 -2.18 7.44 14.95
N SER A 355 -3.19 7.95 15.67
CA SER A 355 -3.00 8.58 16.96
C SER A 355 -2.45 7.64 18.03
N ILE A 356 -2.93 6.38 18.07
CA ILE A 356 -2.38 5.41 19.02
C ILE A 356 -0.94 5.02 18.68
N LEU A 357 -0.56 4.97 17.40
CA LEU A 357 0.84 4.76 17.02
C LEU A 357 1.72 5.95 17.43
N LEU A 358 1.24 7.18 17.24
CA LEU A 358 1.93 8.40 17.70
C LEU A 358 2.11 8.41 19.22
N TYR A 359 1.09 7.98 19.97
CA TYR A 359 1.17 7.83 21.43
C TYR A 359 2.32 6.89 21.82
N HIS A 360 2.42 5.72 21.17
CA HIS A 360 3.51 4.77 21.39
C HIS A 360 4.90 5.30 20.97
N CYS A 361 4.95 6.30 20.10
CA CYS A 361 6.18 6.99 19.72
C CYS A 361 6.54 8.17 20.65
N GLY A 362 5.74 8.43 21.70
CA GLY A 362 5.93 9.59 22.58
C GLY A 362 5.54 10.94 21.96
N LEU A 363 4.89 10.93 20.79
CA LEU A 363 4.44 12.12 20.06
C LEU A 363 3.04 12.54 20.54
N TYR A 364 2.93 12.86 21.83
CA TYR A 364 1.65 13.03 22.53
C TYR A 364 0.82 14.21 22.02
N GLU A 365 1.45 15.35 21.71
CA GLU A 365 0.76 16.53 21.17
C GLU A 365 0.11 16.21 19.83
N GLN A 366 0.85 15.52 18.95
CA GLN A 366 0.36 15.12 17.63
C GLN A 366 -0.73 14.05 17.76
N ALA A 367 -0.56 13.07 18.67
CA ALA A 367 -1.57 12.05 18.95
C ALA A 367 -2.90 12.70 19.39
N LEU A 368 -2.85 13.65 20.32
CA LEU A 368 -4.05 14.35 20.80
C LEU A 368 -4.71 15.17 19.67
N LYS A 369 -3.92 15.80 18.80
CA LYS A 369 -4.43 16.56 17.65
C LYS A 369 -5.24 15.65 16.70
N PHE A 370 -4.71 14.48 16.34
CA PHE A 370 -5.42 13.58 15.43
C PHE A 370 -6.64 12.91 16.06
N LEU A 371 -6.64 12.63 17.37
CA LEU A 371 -7.85 12.16 18.08
C LEU A 371 -8.97 13.20 18.10
N LYS A 372 -8.64 14.48 18.27
CA LYS A 372 -9.62 15.57 18.18
C LYS A 372 -10.22 15.64 16.78
N LEU A 373 -9.39 15.55 15.73
CA LEU A 373 -9.87 15.50 14.34
C LEU A 373 -10.79 14.29 14.09
N TYR A 374 -10.46 13.12 14.64
CA TYR A 374 -11.32 11.93 14.60
C TYR A 374 -12.69 12.20 15.25
N GLN A 375 -12.69 12.79 16.45
CA GLN A 375 -13.91 13.12 17.17
C GLN A 375 -14.76 14.14 16.41
N ASP A 376 -14.17 15.21 15.90
CA ASP A 376 -14.88 16.25 15.14
C ASP A 376 -15.55 15.67 13.89
N MET A 377 -14.81 14.83 13.14
CA MET A 377 -15.34 14.18 11.94
C MET A 377 -16.48 13.21 12.30
N LYS A 378 -16.32 12.45 13.39
CA LYS A 378 -17.37 11.56 13.89
C LYS A 378 -18.61 12.33 14.35
N SER A 379 -18.46 13.44 15.09
CA SER A 379 -19.58 14.26 15.57
C SER A 379 -20.34 14.94 14.43
N SER A 380 -19.64 15.29 13.34
CA SER A 380 -20.25 15.86 12.14
C SER A 380 -21.06 14.84 11.32
N SER A 381 -20.68 13.57 11.39
CA SER A 381 -21.41 12.46 10.80
C SER A 381 -22.54 12.08 11.75
N ALA A 382 -23.79 12.31 11.38
CA ALA A 382 -24.97 11.91 12.15
C ALA A 382 -25.10 10.37 12.20
N GLN A 383 -24.20 9.69 12.91
CA GLN A 383 -24.22 8.25 13.11
C GLN A 383 -25.01 7.95 14.38
N ASN A 384 -26.02 7.09 14.23
CA ASN A 384 -26.65 6.40 15.35
C ASN A 384 -25.58 5.63 16.14
N PRO A 385 -25.73 5.48 17.47
CA PRO A 385 -24.80 4.68 18.26
C PRO A 385 -24.68 3.27 17.67
N SER A 386 -23.44 2.85 17.43
CA SER A 386 -23.13 1.51 16.89
C SER A 386 -23.65 0.44 17.85
N THR A 387 -24.40 -0.53 17.30
CA THR A 387 -24.80 -1.75 18.01
C THR A 387 -23.69 -2.81 18.06
N ASP A 388 -22.57 -2.59 17.35
CA ASP A 388 -21.43 -3.50 17.36
C ASP A 388 -20.65 -3.38 18.68
N PRO A 389 -20.53 -4.46 19.48
CA PRO A 389 -19.80 -4.45 20.74
C PRO A 389 -18.32 -4.07 20.56
N VAL A 390 -17.68 -4.45 19.44
CA VAL A 390 -16.27 -4.11 19.18
C VAL A 390 -16.13 -2.60 19.00
N SER A 391 -16.97 -1.99 18.18
CA SER A 391 -17.01 -0.53 18.02
C SER A 391 -17.22 0.20 19.34
N ASN A 392 -18.02 -0.31 20.28
CA ASN A 392 -18.20 0.33 21.58
C ASN A 392 -16.92 0.28 22.44
N LEU A 393 -16.18 -0.84 22.41
CA LEU A 393 -14.89 -0.96 23.08
C LEU A 393 -13.84 -0.02 22.47
N GLU A 394 -13.82 0.13 21.14
CA GLU A 394 -12.93 1.07 20.47
C GLU A 394 -13.16 2.51 20.94
N GLU A 395 -14.42 2.88 21.13
CA GLU A 395 -14.79 4.23 21.58
C GLU A 395 -14.46 4.49 23.05
N ASP A 396 -14.61 3.49 23.91
CA ASP A 396 -14.14 3.57 25.30
C ASP A 396 -12.63 3.75 25.36
N ALA A 397 -11.89 2.96 24.59
CA ALA A 397 -10.43 3.06 24.49
C ALA A 397 -9.98 4.43 23.94
N VAL A 398 -10.71 5.02 22.98
CA VAL A 398 -10.45 6.40 22.52
C VAL A 398 -10.62 7.42 23.65
N LYS A 399 -11.71 7.35 24.42
CA LYS A 399 -11.94 8.26 25.54
C LYS A 399 -10.84 8.15 26.59
N LYS A 400 -10.45 6.93 26.95
CA LYS A 400 -9.35 6.67 27.89
C LYS A 400 -8.02 7.20 27.39
N LEU A 401 -7.71 7.01 26.12
CA LEU A 401 -6.51 7.55 25.49
C LEU A 401 -6.47 9.09 25.53
N ILE A 402 -7.61 9.76 25.25
CA ILE A 402 -7.72 11.22 25.34
C ILE A 402 -7.52 11.72 26.77
N VAL A 403 -8.15 11.08 27.76
CA VAL A 403 -7.94 11.40 29.18
C VAL A 403 -6.47 11.29 29.53
N ARG A 404 -5.82 10.18 29.15
CA ARG A 404 -4.40 9.95 29.39
C ARG A 404 -3.51 11.01 28.74
N LEU A 405 -3.75 11.34 27.47
CA LEU A 405 -3.01 12.39 26.77
C LEU A 405 -3.19 13.78 27.40
N ASN A 406 -4.40 14.10 27.88
CA ASN A 406 -4.64 15.36 28.59
C ASN A 406 -3.90 15.40 29.93
N LEU A 407 -3.85 14.29 30.68
CA LEU A 407 -3.07 14.20 31.92
C LEU A 407 -1.58 14.43 31.65
N ILE A 408 -1.02 13.78 30.61
CA ILE A 408 0.38 13.98 30.20
C ILE A 408 0.62 15.45 29.80
N ALA A 409 -0.31 16.07 29.08
CA ALA A 409 -0.20 17.46 28.67
C ALA A 409 -0.28 18.46 29.85
N MET A 410 -0.90 18.06 30.97
CA MET A 410 -0.98 18.86 32.19
C MET A 410 0.27 18.74 33.08
N GLU A 411 1.11 17.72 32.89
CA GLU A 411 2.38 17.60 33.61
C GLU A 411 3.46 18.51 32.99
N GLU A 412 4.00 19.42 33.80
CA GLU A 412 5.12 20.28 33.39
C GLU A 412 6.36 19.43 33.06
N GLY A 413 6.85 19.52 31.82
CA GLY A 413 8.10 18.88 31.38
C GLY A 413 7.96 17.75 30.35
N TRP A 414 6.75 17.30 30.03
CA TRP A 414 6.50 16.21 29.06
C TRP A 414 6.07 16.68 27.66
N THR A 415 5.83 17.98 27.48
CA THR A 415 5.24 18.54 26.25
C THR A 415 6.22 18.66 25.08
N ARG A 416 7.53 18.52 25.29
CA ARG A 416 8.53 18.44 24.20
C ARG A 416 9.78 17.69 24.68
N PRO A 417 10.41 16.86 23.83
CA PRO A 417 11.80 16.49 24.07
C PRO A 417 12.64 17.77 23.92
N TRP A 418 13.06 18.35 25.04
CA TRP A 418 14.15 19.34 24.99
C TRP A 418 15.43 18.56 24.71
N TYR A 419 15.90 18.77 23.48
CA TYR A 419 17.13 18.27 22.91
C TYR A 419 18.31 18.43 23.89
N VAL A 420 19.23 17.47 23.82
CA VAL A 420 20.42 17.30 24.68
C VAL A 420 20.16 16.50 25.97
N ARG A 421 19.73 15.25 25.81
CA ARG A 421 20.27 14.13 26.61
C ARG A 421 19.98 12.82 25.88
N ASN A 422 20.99 11.98 25.79
CA ASN A 422 20.81 10.55 25.55
C ASN A 422 19.74 10.06 26.53
N TYR A 423 18.50 9.85 26.07
CA TYR A 423 17.42 9.25 26.86
C TYR A 423 17.65 7.73 26.96
N LEU A 424 18.81 7.38 27.53
CA LEU A 424 19.13 6.06 28.01
C LEU A 424 18.87 6.06 29.52
N GLY A 425 17.66 5.66 29.91
CA GLY A 425 17.37 5.19 31.26
C GLY A 425 16.77 6.23 32.22
N ASN A 426 15.47 6.48 32.12
CA ASN A 426 14.52 6.43 33.25
C ASN A 426 13.17 7.03 32.82
N ASN A 427 12.30 6.18 32.27
CA ASN A 427 10.86 6.46 32.19
C ASN A 427 10.14 5.47 33.12
N SER A 428 10.23 5.71 34.42
CA SER A 428 9.23 5.20 35.36
C SER A 428 8.02 6.12 35.22
N GLU A 429 6.97 5.66 34.54
CA GLU A 429 5.66 6.31 34.52
C GLU A 429 5.21 6.65 35.96
N PRO A 430 4.56 7.80 36.22
CA PRO A 430 3.79 7.96 37.43
C PRO A 430 2.54 7.07 37.32
N TRP A 431 2.31 6.31 38.40
CA TRP A 431 1.33 5.23 38.52
C TRP A 431 -0.13 5.66 38.42
#